data_AF-A0A101JPT9-F1
#
_entry.id   AF-A0A101JPT9-F1
#
_cell.length_a   1.000
_cell.length_b   1.000
_cell.length_c   1.000
_cell.angle_alpha   90.00
_cell.angle_beta   90.00
_cell.angle_gamma   90.00
#
_symmetry.space_group_name_H-M   'P 1'
#
loop_
_entity.id
_entity.type
_entity.pdbx_description
1 polymer ?
#
loop_
_entity_poly.entity_id
_entity_poly.type
_entity_poly.pdbx_seq_one_letter_code
_entity_poly.pdbx_strand_id
1 'polypeptide(L)'
;MTTEPDAELNRAVTVFVWGDQGRPWPSSHPGAVSRAFGDAAPELLRRIAVLIRTVDRILPGTDLTVYAHRVEETLRADHPELDQAARAALVNRSTYAWR
;
A
#
# COMPACT_ATOMS: atom_id res chain seq x y z
N MET A 1 16.92 5.14 -15.59
CA MET A 1 16.59 3.72 -15.37
C MET A 1 15.17 3.68 -14.89
N THR A 2 14.24 3.27 -15.74
CA THR A 2 12.83 3.07 -15.37
C THR A 2 12.78 1.76 -14.62
N THR A 3 12.58 1.78 -13.31
CA THR A 3 12.43 0.56 -12.51
C THR A 3 11.17 -0.16 -12.99
N GLU A 4 11.29 -1.42 -13.40
CA GLU A 4 10.12 -2.21 -13.79
C GLU A 4 9.19 -2.43 -12.58
N PRO A 5 7.86 -2.53 -12.79
CA PRO A 5 6.93 -2.81 -11.70
C PRO A 5 7.27 -4.13 -11.01
N ASP A 6 7.37 -4.11 -9.69
CA ASP A 6 7.59 -5.30 -8.89
C ASP A 6 6.27 -6.01 -8.66
N ALA A 7 5.94 -6.95 -9.55
CA ALA A 7 4.68 -7.69 -9.53
C ALA A 7 4.43 -8.41 -8.19
N GLU A 8 5.49 -8.89 -7.53
CA GLU A 8 5.37 -9.60 -6.25
C GLU A 8 5.03 -8.63 -5.12
N LEU A 9 5.74 -7.49 -5.03
CA LEU A 9 5.42 -6.43 -4.09
C LEU A 9 4.01 -5.87 -4.33
N ASN A 10 3.63 -5.63 -5.59
CA ASN A 10 2.30 -5.11 -5.95
C ASN A 10 1.17 -6.01 -5.48
N ARG A 11 1.32 -7.33 -5.69
CA ARG A 11 0.38 -8.33 -5.17
C ARG A 11 0.38 -8.35 -3.64
N ALA A 12 1.55 -8.29 -3.01
CA ALA A 12 1.68 -8.30 -1.55
C ALA A 12 1.03 -7.08 -0.89
N VAL A 13 1.16 -5.89 -1.48
CA VAL A 13 0.47 -4.66 -1.05
C VAL A 13 -1.05 -4.83 -1.13
N THR A 14 -1.54 -5.37 -2.24
CA THR A 14 -2.98 -5.60 -2.43
C THR A 14 -3.53 -6.58 -1.38
N VAL A 15 -2.83 -7.70 -1.14
CA VAL A 15 -3.18 -8.67 -0.10
C VAL A 15 -3.07 -8.08 1.30
N PHE A 16 -2.07 -7.24 1.56
CA PHE A 16 -1.91 -6.56 2.85
C PHE A 16 -3.09 -5.64 3.15
N VAL A 17 -3.61 -4.93 2.14
CA VAL A 17 -4.71 -3.98 2.33
C VAL A 17 -6.07 -4.67 2.41
N TRP A 18 -6.35 -5.60 1.50
CA TRP A 18 -7.68 -6.19 1.34
C TRP A 18 -7.84 -7.56 2.03
N GLY A 19 -6.73 -8.16 2.46
CA GLY A 19 -6.70 -9.51 3.01
C GLY A 19 -6.87 -10.60 1.94
N ASP A 20 -7.04 -11.85 2.39
CA ASP A 20 -7.27 -13.02 1.52
C ASP A 20 -8.76 -13.46 1.46
N GLN A 21 -9.64 -12.87 2.27
CA GLN A 21 -11.06 -13.27 2.39
C GLN A 21 -12.08 -12.24 1.87
N GLY A 22 -11.71 -11.35 0.95
CA GLY A 22 -12.68 -10.46 0.28
C GLY A 22 -13.43 -9.53 1.24
N ARG A 23 -12.74 -8.97 2.24
CA ARG A 23 -13.36 -7.99 3.15
C ARG A 23 -13.75 -6.74 2.36
N PRO A 24 -14.89 -6.09 2.70
CA PRO A 24 -15.34 -4.91 1.97
C PRO A 24 -14.62 -3.61 2.39
N TRP A 25 -13.73 -3.65 3.39
CA TRP A 25 -13.01 -2.47 3.87
C TRP A 25 -11.48 -2.68 3.86
N PRO A 26 -10.70 -1.65 3.51
CA PRO A 26 -9.23 -1.70 3.52
C PRO A 26 -8.68 -1.63 4.94
N SER A 27 -7.62 -2.39 5.25
CA SER A 27 -6.95 -2.39 6.55
C SER A 27 -5.46 -2.79 6.44
N SER A 28 -4.86 -3.26 7.53
CA SER A 28 -3.49 -3.80 7.57
C SER A 28 -3.52 -5.27 7.97
N HIS A 29 -3.18 -6.15 7.04
CA HIS A 29 -3.24 -7.60 7.23
C HIS A 29 -1.88 -8.28 7.01
N PRO A 30 -0.91 -8.11 7.94
CA PRO A 30 0.38 -8.76 7.81
C PRO A 30 0.25 -10.30 7.77
N GLY A 31 -0.70 -10.87 8.52
CA GLY A 31 -0.97 -12.31 8.50
C GLY A 31 -1.50 -12.82 7.16
N ALA A 32 -2.22 -12.01 6.38
CA ALA A 32 -2.66 -12.40 5.03
C ALA A 32 -1.48 -12.50 4.07
N VAL A 33 -0.49 -11.60 4.21
CA VAL A 33 0.77 -11.67 3.46
C VAL A 33 1.55 -12.92 3.86
N SER A 34 1.68 -13.22 5.16
CA SER A 34 2.34 -14.45 5.63
C SER A 34 1.70 -15.72 5.05
N ARG A 35 0.36 -15.78 5.00
CA ARG A 35 -0.35 -16.92 4.39
C ARG A 35 -0.14 -17.03 2.89
N ALA A 36 -0.14 -15.90 2.17
CA ALA A 36 -0.09 -15.90 0.70
C ALA A 36 1.33 -16.07 0.12
N PHE A 37 2.37 -15.63 0.85
CA PHE A 37 3.74 -15.56 0.35
C PHE A 37 4.75 -16.42 1.13
N GLY A 38 4.35 -17.05 2.23
CA GLY A 38 5.19 -17.97 3.00
C GLY A 38 6.55 -17.36 3.37
N ASP A 39 7.62 -17.97 2.89
CA ASP A 39 9.00 -17.60 3.20
C ASP A 39 9.39 -16.20 2.68
N ALA A 40 8.73 -15.70 1.63
CA ALA A 40 8.98 -14.34 1.12
C ALA A 40 8.30 -13.24 1.95
N ALA A 41 7.35 -13.61 2.82
CA ALA A 41 6.53 -12.64 3.56
C ALA A 41 7.34 -11.71 4.48
N PRO A 42 8.39 -12.14 5.23
CA PRO A 42 9.15 -11.24 6.08
C PRO A 42 9.82 -10.09 5.31
N GLU A 43 10.31 -10.36 4.09
CA GLU A 43 10.90 -9.34 3.22
C GLU A 43 9.84 -8.39 2.70
N LEU A 44 8.74 -8.94 2.15
CA LEU A 44 7.63 -8.17 1.60
C LEU A 44 7.01 -7.25 2.67
N LEU A 45 6.82 -7.76 3.90
CA LEU A 45 6.31 -6.97 5.02
C LEU A 45 7.26 -5.84 5.42
N ARG A 46 8.58 -6.06 5.34
CA ARG A 46 9.56 -5.00 5.61
C ARG A 46 9.47 -3.89 4.55
N ARG A 47 9.33 -4.25 3.28
CA ARG A 47 9.14 -3.30 2.17
C ARG A 47 7.82 -2.54 2.31
N ILE A 48 6.72 -3.25 2.58
CA ILE A 48 5.40 -2.63 2.86
C ILE A 48 5.48 -1.64 4.04
N ALA A 49 6.22 -1.97 5.11
CA ALA A 49 6.40 -1.05 6.23
C ALA A 49 7.17 0.22 5.85
N VAL A 50 8.03 0.21 4.82
CA VAL A 50 8.62 1.43 4.26
C VAL A 50 7.54 2.25 3.54
N LEU A 51 6.71 1.61 2.71
CA LEU A 51 5.61 2.28 2.00
C LEU A 51 4.64 2.95 2.96
N ILE A 52 4.23 2.25 4.02
CA ILE A 52 3.34 2.81 5.06
C ILE A 52 3.99 4.03 5.74
N ARG A 53 5.27 3.96 6.10
CA ARG A 53 5.99 5.11 6.66
C ARG A 53 6.08 6.29 5.69
N THR A 54 6.18 6.05 4.39
CA THR A 54 6.10 7.12 3.38
C THR A 54 4.72 7.78 3.42
N VAL A 55 3.64 7.00 3.44
CA VAL A 55 2.27 7.52 3.50
C VAL A 55 1.99 8.25 4.81
N ASP A 56 2.42 7.71 5.95
CA ASP A 56 2.18 8.28 7.29
C ASP A 56 2.90 9.64 7.49
N ARG A 57 3.93 9.95 6.69
CA ARG A 57 4.59 11.27 6.69
C ARG A 57 3.78 12.35 5.98
N ILE A 58 2.77 11.96 5.20
CA ILE A 58 1.91 12.90 4.48
C ILE A 58 0.85 13.37 5.47
N LEU A 59 0.91 14.65 5.83
CA LEU A 59 -0.01 15.23 6.78
C LEU A 59 -1.44 15.24 6.20
N PRO A 60 -2.43 14.69 6.93
CA PRO A 60 -3.82 14.82 6.54
C PRO A 60 -4.23 16.29 6.60
N GLY A 61 -4.75 16.81 5.48
CA GLY A 61 -5.36 18.12 5.43
C GLY A 61 -6.82 18.10 5.88
N THR A 62 -7.55 19.18 5.60
CA THR A 62 -9.01 19.27 5.80
C THR A 62 -9.82 18.63 4.66
N ASP A 63 -9.18 18.29 3.55
CA ASP A 63 -9.81 17.72 2.36
C ASP A 63 -9.24 16.32 2.07
N LEU A 64 -10.12 15.32 2.13
CA LEU A 64 -9.78 13.91 1.92
C LEU A 64 -9.35 13.62 0.48
N THR A 65 -9.94 14.28 -0.50
CA THR A 65 -9.60 14.14 -1.93
C THR A 65 -8.21 14.68 -2.18
N VAL A 66 -7.90 15.85 -1.61
CA VAL A 66 -6.55 16.44 -1.69
C VAL A 66 -5.53 15.56 -0.99
N TYR A 67 -5.86 14.99 0.16
CA TYR A 67 -5.00 14.05 0.85
C TYR A 67 -4.74 12.79 0.01
N ALA A 68 -5.79 12.17 -0.54
CA ALA A 68 -5.69 11.00 -1.40
C ALA A 68 -4.77 11.23 -2.61
N HIS A 69 -4.95 12.37 -3.29
CA HIS A 69 -4.12 12.76 -4.43
C HIS A 69 -2.64 12.96 -4.04
N ARG A 70 -2.37 13.59 -2.88
CA ARG A 70 -0.99 13.74 -2.39
C ARG A 70 -0.34 12.39 -2.10
N VAL A 71 -1.07 11.47 -1.49
CA VAL A 71 -0.58 10.10 -1.24
C VAL A 71 -0.25 9.38 -2.54
N GLU A 72 -1.14 9.43 -3.53
CA GLU A 72 -0.91 8.81 -4.83
C GLU A 72 0.31 9.38 -5.56
N GLU A 73 0.44 10.72 -5.59
CA GLU A 73 1.56 11.41 -6.23
C GLU A 73 2.90 11.10 -5.55
N THR A 74 2.95 11.11 -4.22
CA THR A 74 4.15 10.75 -3.47
C THR A 74 4.54 9.29 -3.73
N LEU A 75 3.59 8.35 -3.71
CA LEU A 75 3.89 6.95 -4.02
C LEU A 75 4.37 6.77 -5.47
N ARG A 76 3.83 7.52 -6.42
CA ARG A 76 4.26 7.48 -7.83
C ARG A 76 5.68 8.02 -8.02
N ALA A 77 6.05 9.07 -7.28
CA ALA A 77 7.37 9.68 -7.37
C ALA A 77 8.44 8.86 -6.64
N ASP A 78 8.14 8.40 -5.43
CA ASP A 78 9.12 7.76 -4.54
C ASP A 78 9.22 6.25 -4.72
N HIS A 79 8.15 5.61 -5.22
CA HIS A 79 8.05 4.15 -5.38
C HIS A 79 7.56 3.77 -6.80
N PRO A 80 8.36 4.05 -7.85
CA PRO A 80 8.00 3.76 -9.24
C PRO A 80 7.80 2.26 -9.53
N GLU A 81 8.31 1.36 -8.68
CA GLU A 81 8.08 -0.07 -8.75
C GLU A 81 6.62 -0.47 -8.44
N LEU A 82 5.83 0.43 -7.86
CA LEU A 82 4.43 0.17 -7.61
C LEU A 82 3.61 0.32 -8.89
N ASP A 83 2.60 -0.52 -9.06
CA ASP A 83 1.58 -0.34 -10.09
C ASP A 83 0.40 0.52 -9.58
N GLN A 84 -0.56 0.77 -10.47
CA GLN A 84 -1.74 1.57 -10.14
C GLN A 84 -2.60 0.90 -9.05
N ALA A 85 -2.74 -0.43 -9.08
CA ALA A 85 -3.60 -1.15 -8.14
C ALA A 85 -3.02 -1.14 -6.72
N ALA A 86 -1.70 -1.35 -6.59
CA ALA A 86 -0.99 -1.29 -5.31
C ALA A 86 -1.03 0.12 -4.71
N ARG A 87 -0.81 1.17 -5.52
CA ARG A 87 -0.96 2.57 -5.07
C ARG A 87 -2.38 2.85 -4.60
N ALA A 88 -3.39 2.47 -5.38
CA ALA A 88 -4.79 2.67 -5.02
C ALA A 88 -5.15 1.94 -3.72
N ALA A 89 -4.60 0.74 -3.48
CA ALA A 89 -4.82 0.02 -2.22
C ALA A 89 -4.27 0.81 -1.02
N LEU A 90 -3.07 1.38 -1.12
CA LEU A 90 -2.48 2.20 -0.06
C LEU A 90 -3.27 3.50 0.19
N VAL A 91 -3.74 4.16 -0.87
CA VAL A 91 -4.61 5.35 -0.78
C VAL A 91 -5.94 5.00 -0.10
N ASN A 92 -6.57 3.88 -0.46
CA ASN A 92 -7.81 3.44 0.18
C ASN A 92 -7.59 3.15 1.67
N ARG A 93 -6.48 2.51 2.03
CA ARG A 93 -6.12 2.28 3.44
C ARG A 93 -5.97 3.59 4.21
N SER A 94 -5.22 4.56 3.67
CA SER A 94 -4.94 5.80 4.39
C SER A 94 -6.17 6.69 4.53
N THR A 95 -7.01 6.75 3.48
CA THR A 95 -8.25 7.53 3.51
C THR A 95 -9.35 6.90 4.36
N TYR A 96 -9.40 5.56 4.47
CA TYR A 96 -10.31 4.89 5.39
C TYR A 96 -9.92 5.13 6.85
N ALA A 97 -8.62 5.13 7.16
CA ALA A 97 -8.11 5.44 8.50
C ALA A 97 -8.30 6.91 8.92
N TRP A 98 -8.68 7.80 8.00
CA TRP A 98 -9.00 9.20 8.27
C TRP A 98 -10.43 9.39 8.82
N ARG A 99 -11.34 8.43 8.58
CA ARG A 99 -12.70 8.42 9.14
C ARG A 99 -12.71 7.91 10.58
#